data_AF-A0A4R0RUI6-F1
#
_entry.id   AF-A0A4R0RUI6-F1
#
_cell.length_a   1.000
_cell.length_b   1.000
_cell.length_c   1.000
_cell.angle_alpha   90.00
_cell.angle_beta   90.00
_cell.angle_gamma   90.00
#
_symmetry.space_group_name_H-M   'P 1'
#
loop_
_entity.id
_entity.type
_entity.pdbx_description
1 polymer ?
#
loop_
_entity_poly.entity_id
_entity_poly.type
_entity_poly.pdbx_seq_one_letter_code
_entity_poly.pdbx_strand_id
1 'polypeptide(L)'
;MSTTSYSLPNIRRVVTGHTAEAEPTIILDESVQPKFWHPKSTNGVFDLYRTEQVPANNNEVKGEWVDSIAHSLPGPAGLSTLNGATFRVFDYAPGSSVFPHRTESLDFGIIMQGSVVLDLENGESTILKQGDVIVQRGVLHSWKNPSPTEWTRIYWVVVGAKPVEVNGQVLGEDWSRRPQ
;
A
#
# COMPACT_ATOMS: atom_id res chain seq x y z
N MET A 1 12.55 26.96 8.14
CA MET A 1 11.66 25.89 7.65
C MET A 1 12.22 24.59 8.18
N SER A 2 11.55 23.97 9.16
CA SER A 2 12.01 22.70 9.72
C SER A 2 11.76 21.61 8.68
N THR A 3 12.82 21.06 8.10
CA THR A 3 12.73 19.81 7.36
C THR A 3 12.39 18.74 8.38
N THR A 4 11.12 18.31 8.45
CA THR A 4 10.75 17.15 9.26
C THR A 4 11.50 15.95 8.72
N SER A 5 12.60 15.59 9.37
CA SER A 5 13.30 14.34 9.11
C SER A 5 12.29 13.21 9.26
N TYR A 6 12.32 12.28 8.32
CA TYR A 6 11.56 11.05 8.39
C TYR A 6 11.76 10.40 9.78
N SER A 7 10.68 10.29 10.58
CA SER A 7 10.80 9.97 12.01
C SER A 7 10.29 8.60 12.40
N LEU A 8 9.61 7.89 11.49
CA LEU A 8 9.10 6.56 11.76
C LEU A 8 10.18 5.49 11.51
N PRO A 9 10.21 4.41 12.31
CA PRO A 9 11.20 3.37 12.16
C PRO A 9 11.00 2.60 10.85
N ASN A 10 12.10 2.09 10.31
CA ASN A 10 12.06 1.10 9.22
C ASN A 10 11.25 -0.12 9.63
N ILE A 11 10.76 -0.85 8.63
CA ILE A 11 9.91 -2.02 8.85
C ILE A 11 10.77 -3.27 8.74
N ARG A 12 10.80 -4.07 9.82
CA ARG A 12 11.40 -5.40 9.75
C ARG A 12 10.41 -6.34 9.06
N ARG A 13 10.85 -6.95 7.96
CA ARG A 13 10.11 -7.98 7.23
C ARG A 13 10.81 -9.32 7.42
N VAL A 14 10.05 -10.33 7.85
CA VAL A 14 10.49 -11.72 7.91
C VAL A 14 9.61 -12.53 6.96
N VAL A 15 10.24 -13.24 6.03
CA VAL A 15 9.56 -14.13 5.07
C VAL A 15 9.96 -15.57 5.38
N THR A 16 8.97 -16.46 5.41
CA THR A 16 9.14 -17.88 5.65
C THR A 16 8.93 -18.70 4.38
N GLY A 17 9.39 -19.94 4.39
CA GLY A 17 9.21 -20.90 3.31
C GLY A 17 9.63 -22.29 3.77
N HIS A 18 10.00 -23.14 2.81
CA HIS A 18 10.52 -24.49 3.09
C HIS A 18 11.92 -24.68 2.48
N THR A 19 12.72 -25.58 3.02
CA THR A 19 13.93 -26.08 2.34
C THR A 19 13.56 -27.07 1.23
N ALA A 20 14.54 -27.53 0.45
CA ALA A 20 14.33 -28.56 -0.57
C ALA A 20 13.83 -29.89 0.02
N GLU A 21 14.08 -30.13 1.30
CA GLU A 21 13.66 -31.30 2.07
C GLU A 21 12.27 -31.11 2.73
N ALA A 22 11.55 -30.05 2.38
CA ALA A 22 10.24 -29.68 2.94
C ALA A 22 10.24 -29.27 4.43
N GLU A 23 11.39 -28.87 4.98
CA GLU A 23 11.49 -28.37 6.36
C GLU A 23 11.17 -26.86 6.43
N PRO A 24 10.43 -26.37 7.44
CA PRO A 24 10.09 -24.96 7.56
C PRO A 24 11.33 -24.12 7.86
N THR A 25 11.44 -22.93 7.24
CA THR A 25 12.61 -22.07 7.39
C THR A 25 12.30 -20.57 7.21
N ILE A 26 13.21 -19.71 7.67
CA ILE A 26 13.24 -18.29 7.32
C ILE A 26 14.04 -18.16 6.03
N ILE A 27 13.42 -17.55 5.01
CA ILE A 27 14.04 -17.31 3.70
C ILE A 27 14.59 -15.88 3.60
N LEU A 28 14.02 -14.93 4.35
CA LEU A 28 14.46 -13.53 4.40
C LEU A 28 14.14 -12.92 5.76
N ASP A 29 15.06 -12.13 6.31
CA ASP A 29 14.87 -11.29 7.50
C ASP A 29 15.65 -10.00 7.29
N GLU A 30 14.93 -8.90 7.07
CA GLU A 30 15.56 -7.63 6.71
C GLU A 30 14.82 -6.42 7.26
N SER A 31 15.50 -5.28 7.24
CA SER A 31 14.92 -3.96 7.55
C SER A 31 14.68 -3.19 6.25
N VAL A 32 13.42 -3.13 5.84
CA VAL A 32 12.99 -2.48 4.59
C VAL A 32 13.08 -0.97 4.75
N GLN A 33 13.77 -0.31 3.81
CA GLN A 33 13.87 1.14 3.74
C GLN A 33 12.69 1.74 2.94
N PRO A 34 12.23 2.96 3.26
CA PRO A 34 11.20 3.61 2.48
C PRO A 34 11.72 3.98 1.08
N LYS A 35 10.89 3.73 0.07
CA LYS A 35 11.01 4.26 -1.28
C LYS A 35 10.12 5.51 -1.41
N PHE A 36 10.49 6.41 -2.31
CA PHE A 36 9.70 7.61 -2.63
C PHE A 36 9.39 7.59 -4.12
N TRP A 37 8.10 7.72 -4.49
CA TRP A 37 7.67 7.60 -5.90
C TRP A 37 8.17 8.74 -6.80
N HIS A 38 8.68 9.83 -6.22
CA HIS A 38 9.15 11.03 -6.90
C HIS A 38 10.05 11.80 -5.91
N PRO A 39 11.10 12.49 -6.38
CA PRO A 39 12.00 13.25 -5.49
C PRO A 39 11.31 14.32 -4.63
N LYS A 40 10.16 14.83 -5.07
CA LYS A 40 9.34 15.79 -4.31
C LYS A 40 8.29 15.12 -3.39
N SER A 41 8.15 13.80 -3.44
CA SER A 41 7.25 13.10 -2.53
C SER A 41 7.82 13.16 -1.12
N THR A 42 7.00 13.58 -0.18
CA THR A 42 7.34 13.49 1.25
C THR A 42 6.86 12.18 1.87
N ASN A 43 5.99 11.44 1.17
CA ASN A 43 5.42 10.19 1.70
C ASN A 43 6.36 9.01 1.44
N GLY A 44 6.66 8.26 2.49
CA GLY A 44 7.45 7.04 2.43
C GLY A 44 6.58 5.85 2.05
N VAL A 45 7.12 4.95 1.24
CA VAL A 45 6.45 3.74 0.79
C VAL A 45 7.33 2.53 1.08
N PHE A 46 6.76 1.49 1.68
CA PHE A 46 7.43 0.20 1.86
C PHE A 46 6.63 -0.87 1.14
N ASP A 47 7.22 -1.49 0.13
CA ASP A 47 6.67 -2.74 -0.40
C ASP A 47 7.09 -3.86 0.55
N LEU A 48 6.15 -4.70 0.99
CA LEU A 48 6.44 -5.79 1.94
C LEU A 48 6.24 -7.17 1.31
N TYR A 49 5.27 -7.37 0.44
CA TYR A 49 5.13 -8.63 -0.29
C TYR A 49 4.24 -8.45 -1.49
N ARG A 50 4.39 -9.30 -2.50
CA ARG A 50 3.48 -9.34 -3.64
C ARG A 50 3.34 -10.75 -4.19
N THR A 51 2.12 -11.11 -4.55
CA THR A 51 1.80 -12.30 -5.33
C THR A 51 1.01 -11.89 -6.56
N GLU A 52 1.25 -12.56 -7.69
CA GLU A 52 0.58 -12.25 -8.96
C GLU A 52 -0.73 -13.03 -9.16
N GLN A 53 -1.07 -13.92 -8.22
CA GLN A 53 -2.25 -14.77 -8.28
C GLN A 53 -2.89 -15.00 -6.91
N VAL A 54 -4.21 -15.17 -6.91
CA VAL A 54 -5.03 -15.58 -5.78
C VAL A 54 -5.94 -16.71 -6.27
N PRO A 55 -5.80 -17.95 -5.76
CA PRO A 55 -4.91 -18.37 -4.68
C PRO A 55 -3.41 -18.20 -4.96
N ALA A 56 -2.65 -17.79 -3.93
CA ALA A 56 -1.20 -17.58 -4.00
C ALA A 56 -0.42 -18.90 -4.19
N ASN A 57 0.77 -18.83 -4.79
CA ASN A 57 1.69 -19.96 -4.93
C ASN A 57 2.82 -19.83 -3.91
N ASN A 58 2.95 -20.81 -3.00
CA ASN A 58 4.00 -20.88 -1.98
C ASN A 58 4.95 -22.08 -2.19
N ASN A 59 5.03 -22.61 -3.42
CA ASN A 59 5.82 -23.81 -3.72
C ASN A 59 7.32 -23.53 -3.86
N GLU A 60 7.73 -22.26 -3.92
CA GLU A 60 9.14 -21.88 -4.01
C GLU A 60 9.87 -22.22 -2.72
N VAL A 61 11.02 -22.89 -2.84
CA VAL A 61 11.86 -23.29 -1.71
C VAL A 61 13.00 -22.31 -1.48
N LYS A 62 13.64 -22.40 -0.31
CA LYS A 62 14.80 -21.59 0.04
C LYS A 62 15.94 -21.80 -0.96
N GLY A 63 16.43 -20.70 -1.52
CA GLY A 63 17.47 -20.69 -2.56
C GLY A 63 16.91 -20.54 -3.99
N GLU A 64 15.63 -20.87 -4.19
CA GLU A 64 14.93 -20.69 -5.47
C GLU A 64 13.89 -19.55 -5.41
N TRP A 65 13.41 -19.21 -4.22
CA TRP A 65 12.46 -18.12 -4.01
C TRP A 65 12.94 -16.79 -4.59
N VAL A 66 12.05 -16.13 -5.33
CA VAL A 66 12.30 -14.83 -5.94
C VAL A 66 11.50 -13.76 -5.20
N ASP A 67 12.20 -12.74 -4.71
CA ASP A 67 11.53 -11.60 -4.07
C ASP A 67 10.82 -10.73 -5.12
N SER A 68 9.50 -10.88 -5.21
CA SER A 68 8.64 -10.20 -6.18
C SER A 68 8.70 -8.67 -6.07
N ILE A 69 9.08 -8.13 -4.91
CA ILE A 69 9.20 -6.67 -4.71
C ILE A 69 10.61 -6.12 -5.00
N ALA A 70 11.61 -6.99 -5.24
CA ALA A 70 12.97 -6.58 -5.57
C ALA A 70 13.08 -6.06 -7.02
N HIS A 71 12.24 -6.56 -7.93
CA HIS A 71 12.31 -6.28 -9.37
C HIS A 71 11.17 -5.39 -9.91
N SER A 72 10.19 -5.04 -9.08
CA SER A 72 9.01 -4.28 -9.51
C SER A 72 9.27 -2.77 -9.45
N LEU A 73 9.27 -2.09 -10.61
CA LEU A 73 9.21 -0.63 -10.69
C LEU A 73 7.80 -0.13 -10.31
N PRO A 74 7.67 0.92 -9.47
CA PRO A 74 6.38 1.42 -9.02
C PRO A 74 5.73 2.30 -10.09
N GLY A 75 4.76 1.75 -10.82
CA GLY A 75 3.78 2.53 -11.57
C GLY A 75 2.42 2.54 -10.86
N PRO A 76 1.52 3.49 -11.17
CA PRO A 76 0.10 3.42 -10.78
C PRO A 76 -0.53 2.06 -11.14
N ALA A 77 -0.10 1.49 -12.28
CA ALA A 77 -0.44 0.15 -12.77
C ALA A 77 0.18 -1.03 -11.98
N GLY A 78 0.70 -0.80 -10.77
CA GLY A 78 1.43 -1.80 -9.98
C GLY A 78 0.99 -1.93 -8.53
N LEU A 79 -0.09 -1.25 -8.12
CA LEU A 79 -0.62 -1.35 -6.74
C LEU A 79 -1.21 -2.73 -6.45
N SER A 80 -1.86 -3.35 -7.44
CA SER A 80 -2.15 -4.77 -7.48
C SER A 80 -2.18 -5.25 -8.93
N THR A 81 -1.92 -6.52 -9.17
CA THR A 81 -2.40 -7.16 -10.39
C THR A 81 -3.83 -7.62 -10.17
N LEU A 82 -4.64 -7.59 -11.23
CA LEU A 82 -6.05 -7.99 -11.18
C LEU A 82 -6.26 -9.36 -10.50
N ASN A 83 -5.28 -10.26 -10.67
CA ASN A 83 -5.35 -11.61 -10.12
C ASN A 83 -4.55 -11.76 -8.81
N GLY A 84 -3.80 -10.75 -8.37
CA GLY A 84 -2.82 -10.85 -7.30
C GLY A 84 -3.19 -10.09 -6.02
N ALA A 85 -2.21 -10.01 -5.13
CA ALA A 85 -2.30 -9.20 -3.92
C ALA A 85 -0.94 -8.57 -3.57
N THR A 86 -0.97 -7.37 -3.03
CA THR A 86 0.19 -6.61 -2.57
C THR A 86 0.02 -6.26 -1.10
N PHE A 87 1.06 -6.51 -0.30
CA PHE A 87 1.16 -6.00 1.07
C PHE A 87 2.21 -4.88 1.10
N ARG A 88 1.81 -3.69 1.55
CA ARG A 88 2.66 -2.51 1.57
C ARG A 88 2.29 -1.55 2.68
N VAL A 89 3.15 -0.57 2.94
CA VAL A 89 2.94 0.48 3.94
C VAL A 89 3.13 1.85 3.33
N PHE A 90 2.29 2.77 3.75
CA PHE A 90 2.42 4.18 3.45
C PHE A 90 2.61 4.98 4.73
N ASP A 91 3.65 5.80 4.71
CA ASP A 91 3.93 6.81 5.72
C ASP A 91 3.62 8.19 5.14
N TYR A 92 2.54 8.78 5.62
CA TYR A 92 2.11 10.11 5.24
C TYR A 92 2.84 11.13 6.10
N ALA A 93 3.65 11.96 5.46
CA ALA A 93 4.32 13.08 6.13
C ALA A 93 3.31 14.06 6.73
N PRO A 94 3.70 14.85 7.73
CA PRO A 94 2.83 15.88 8.29
C PRO A 94 2.28 16.82 7.21
N GLY A 95 0.96 17.02 7.22
CA GLY A 95 0.23 17.87 6.28
C GLY A 95 0.17 17.36 4.83
N SER A 96 0.73 16.18 4.54
CA SER A 96 0.75 15.65 3.19
C SER A 96 -0.64 15.16 2.75
N SER A 97 -0.83 15.09 1.44
CA SER A 97 -2.03 14.52 0.83
C SER A 97 -1.68 13.64 -0.35
N VAL A 98 -2.59 12.72 -0.64
CA VAL A 98 -2.61 11.91 -1.86
C VAL A 98 -3.85 12.32 -2.62
N PHE A 99 -3.64 12.70 -3.87
CA PHE A 99 -4.68 13.19 -4.76
C PHE A 99 -5.79 12.14 -4.98
N PRO A 100 -6.99 12.56 -5.44
CA PRO A 100 -8.08 11.63 -5.65
C PRO A 100 -7.75 10.61 -6.74
N HIS A 101 -7.96 9.32 -6.44
CA HIS A 101 -7.72 8.22 -7.35
C HIS A 101 -8.64 7.03 -7.06
N ARG A 102 -8.76 6.13 -8.05
CA ARG A 102 -9.45 4.86 -7.95
C ARG A 102 -8.58 3.75 -8.52
N THR A 103 -8.52 2.64 -7.80
CA THR A 103 -7.88 1.40 -8.23
C THR A 103 -8.93 0.32 -8.43
N GLU A 104 -8.63 -0.62 -9.33
CA GLU A 104 -9.39 -1.86 -9.50
C GLU A 104 -8.97 -2.87 -8.44
N SER A 105 -9.26 -2.55 -7.17
CA SER A 105 -8.83 -3.32 -6.01
C SER A 105 -9.81 -3.26 -4.83
N LEU A 106 -9.66 -4.25 -3.96
CA LEU A 106 -10.20 -4.28 -2.61
C LEU A 106 -9.03 -4.08 -1.63
N ASP A 107 -9.08 -3.02 -0.85
CA ASP A 107 -7.97 -2.64 0.03
C ASP A 107 -8.38 -2.72 1.49
N PHE A 108 -7.53 -3.35 2.29
CA PHE A 108 -7.64 -3.35 3.75
C PHE A 108 -6.55 -2.45 4.32
N GLY A 109 -6.96 -1.29 4.83
CA GLY A 109 -6.08 -0.31 5.45
C GLY A 109 -6.15 -0.39 6.97
N ILE A 110 -5.00 -0.51 7.64
CA ILE A 110 -4.91 -0.54 9.10
C ILE A 110 -4.10 0.68 9.53
N ILE A 111 -4.73 1.59 10.26
CA ILE A 111 -4.05 2.79 10.77
C ILE A 111 -3.20 2.38 11.97
N MET A 112 -1.89 2.27 11.77
CA MET A 112 -0.96 1.81 12.80
C MET A 112 -0.49 2.94 13.72
N GLN A 113 -0.33 4.15 13.18
CA GLN A 113 0.18 5.33 13.89
C GLN A 113 -0.48 6.57 13.30
N GLY A 114 -0.83 7.54 14.16
CA GLY A 114 -1.35 8.84 13.73
C GLY A 114 -2.83 8.80 13.32
N SER A 115 -3.20 9.61 12.33
CA SER A 115 -4.56 9.72 11.83
C SER A 115 -4.58 10.19 10.38
N VAL A 116 -5.57 9.73 9.60
CA VAL A 116 -5.74 10.12 8.21
C VAL A 116 -7.18 10.55 7.96
N VAL A 117 -7.36 11.57 7.15
CA VAL A 117 -8.66 11.94 6.58
C VAL A 117 -8.85 11.11 5.31
N LEU A 118 -9.96 10.39 5.23
CA LEU A 118 -10.52 9.87 3.98
C LEU A 118 -11.49 10.92 3.45
N ASP A 119 -11.27 11.37 2.23
CA ASP A 119 -12.19 12.26 1.52
C ASP A 119 -12.74 11.53 0.28
N LEU A 120 -14.06 11.52 0.12
CA LEU A 120 -14.76 11.01 -1.05
C LEU A 120 -15.19 12.14 -1.98
N GLU A 121 -15.43 11.82 -3.25
CA GLU A 121 -15.74 12.82 -4.28
C GLU A 121 -17.02 13.63 -4.01
N ASN A 122 -18.01 13.03 -3.33
CA ASN A 122 -19.27 13.68 -3.01
C ASN A 122 -19.17 14.64 -1.79
N GLY A 123 -17.96 14.83 -1.24
CA GLY A 123 -17.72 15.66 -0.07
C GLY A 123 -17.92 14.94 1.27
N GLU A 124 -18.32 13.66 1.27
CA GLU A 124 -18.28 12.85 2.48
C GLU A 124 -16.83 12.62 2.91
N SER A 125 -16.57 12.78 4.21
CA SER A 125 -15.25 12.57 4.78
C SER A 125 -15.33 12.00 6.19
N THR A 126 -14.27 11.30 6.57
CA THR A 126 -14.10 10.79 7.93
C THR A 126 -12.64 10.76 8.32
N ILE A 127 -12.36 10.84 9.63
CA ILE A 127 -11.01 10.73 10.18
C ILE A 127 -10.86 9.34 10.78
N LEU A 128 -9.89 8.59 10.27
CA LEU A 128 -9.46 7.32 10.83
C LEU A 128 -8.23 7.57 11.71
N LYS A 129 -8.21 6.96 12.88
CA LYS A 129 -7.16 7.10 13.90
C LYS A 129 -6.47 5.76 14.12
N GLN A 130 -5.35 5.78 14.84
CA GLN A 130 -4.64 4.57 15.25
C GLN A 130 -5.58 3.49 15.81
N GLY A 131 -5.49 2.28 15.26
CA GLY A 131 -6.34 1.14 15.58
C GLY A 131 -7.56 0.97 14.67
N ASP A 132 -7.96 2.03 13.96
CA ASP A 132 -9.06 1.95 13.00
C ASP A 132 -8.63 1.17 11.74
N VAL A 133 -9.63 0.56 11.10
CA VAL A 133 -9.48 -0.19 9.86
C VAL A 133 -10.43 0.36 8.81
N ILE A 134 -9.98 0.43 7.57
CA ILE A 134 -10.80 0.74 6.41
C ILE A 134 -10.79 -0.42 5.42
N VAL A 135 -11.98 -0.71 4.89
CA VAL A 135 -12.17 -1.59 3.73
C VAL A 135 -12.54 -0.71 2.55
N GLN A 136 -11.57 -0.43 1.67
CA GLN A 136 -11.76 0.40 0.48
C GLN A 136 -12.16 -0.49 -0.70
N ARG A 137 -13.32 -0.21 -1.31
CA ARG A 137 -13.96 -1.12 -2.29
C ARG A 137 -14.00 -0.51 -3.69
N GLY A 138 -12.84 -0.14 -4.25
CA GLY A 138 -12.77 0.49 -5.57
C GLY A 138 -13.47 1.85 -5.66
N VAL A 139 -13.53 2.61 -4.55
CA VAL A 139 -14.17 3.93 -4.50
C VAL A 139 -13.14 5.01 -4.84
N LEU A 140 -13.55 6.06 -5.56
CA LEU A 140 -12.69 7.22 -5.82
C LEU A 140 -12.48 7.99 -4.52
N HIS A 141 -11.24 8.17 -4.12
CA HIS A 141 -10.92 8.70 -2.80
C HIS A 141 -9.59 9.45 -2.78
N SER A 142 -9.43 10.32 -1.80
CA SER A 142 -8.15 10.95 -1.45
C SER A 142 -7.83 10.76 0.03
N TRP A 143 -6.54 10.90 0.34
CA TRP A 143 -6.03 10.78 1.70
C TRP A 143 -5.32 12.06 2.11
N LYS A 144 -5.47 12.46 3.37
CA LYS A 144 -4.70 13.56 3.93
C LYS A 144 -4.26 13.24 5.34
N ASN A 145 -3.00 13.46 5.65
CA ASN A 145 -2.56 13.54 7.04
C ASN A 145 -2.93 14.94 7.58
N PRO A 146 -3.89 15.06 8.52
CA PRO A 146 -4.32 16.36 9.02
C PRO A 146 -3.32 16.97 10.01
N SER A 147 -2.37 16.18 10.51
CA SER A 147 -1.41 16.65 11.52
C SER A 147 -0.33 17.54 10.87
N PRO A 148 -0.03 18.71 11.43
CA PRO A 148 1.07 19.55 10.96
C PRO A 148 2.45 19.08 11.45
N THR A 149 2.51 18.14 12.41
CA THR A 149 3.77 17.71 13.05
C THR A 149 3.98 16.20 13.08
N GLU A 150 2.91 15.41 13.08
CA GLU A 150 2.99 13.96 13.27
C GLU A 150 2.87 13.20 11.95
N TRP A 151 3.66 12.15 11.81
CA TRP A 151 3.53 11.19 10.72
C TRP A 151 2.37 10.23 10.94
N THR A 152 1.79 9.74 9.85
CA THR A 152 0.75 8.70 9.88
C THR A 152 1.20 7.47 9.11
N ARG A 153 1.16 6.29 9.74
CA ARG A 153 1.52 5.01 9.11
C ARG A 153 0.29 4.15 8.89
N ILE A 154 0.13 3.68 7.67
CA ILE A 154 -0.97 2.79 7.28
C ILE A 154 -0.42 1.56 6.58
N TYR A 155 -0.80 0.38 7.08
CA TYR A 155 -0.56 -0.90 6.42
C TYR A 155 -1.71 -1.21 5.47
N TRP A 156 -1.38 -1.65 4.26
CA TRP A 156 -2.33 -1.91 3.19
C TRP A 156 -2.15 -3.32 2.65
N VAL A 157 -3.22 -4.11 2.68
CA VAL A 157 -3.35 -5.31 1.86
C VAL A 157 -4.27 -4.96 0.70
N VAL A 158 -3.73 -4.92 -0.52
CA VAL A 158 -4.42 -4.56 -1.75
C VAL A 158 -4.63 -5.84 -2.55
N VAL A 159 -5.88 -6.22 -2.80
CA VAL A 159 -6.23 -7.41 -3.59
C VAL A 159 -6.83 -6.94 -4.91
N GLY A 160 -6.35 -7.49 -6.03
CA GLY A 160 -6.93 -7.20 -7.34
C GLY A 160 -8.43 -7.48 -7.37
N ALA A 161 -9.20 -6.56 -7.93
CA ALA A 161 -10.65 -6.68 -8.02
C ALA A 161 -11.13 -6.30 -9.43
N LYS A 162 -12.27 -6.84 -9.84
CA LYS A 162 -12.94 -6.35 -11.04
C LYS A 162 -13.31 -4.86 -10.87
N PRO A 163 -13.39 -4.09 -11.96
CA PRO A 163 -13.95 -2.75 -11.92
C PRO A 163 -15.30 -2.72 -11.23
N VAL A 164 -15.61 -1.61 -10.55
CA VAL A 164 -16.95 -1.40 -9.99
C VAL A 164 -17.92 -1.18 -11.14
N GLU A 165 -19.06 -1.87 -11.14
CA GLU A 165 -20.14 -1.68 -12.11
C GLU A 165 -21.44 -1.33 -11.38
N VAL A 166 -22.05 -0.21 -11.76
CA VAL A 166 -23.34 0.25 -11.20
C VAL A 166 -24.23 0.67 -12.36
N ASN A 167 -25.42 0.08 -12.48
CA ASN A 167 -26.38 0.38 -13.54
C ASN A 167 -25.80 0.30 -14.97
N GLY A 168 -24.89 -0.66 -15.22
CA GLY A 168 -24.21 -0.83 -16.50
C GLY A 168 -23.09 0.18 -16.77
N GLN A 169 -22.80 1.10 -15.85
CA GLN A 169 -21.66 1.99 -15.92
C GLN A 169 -20.46 1.34 -15.22
N VAL A 170 -19.38 1.15 -15.99
CA VAL A 170 -18.10 0.69 -15.47
C VAL A 170 -17.29 1.86 -14.92
N LEU A 171 -16.88 1.75 -13.67
CA LEU A 171 -16.05 2.69 -12.93
C LEU A 171 -14.64 2.08 -12.79
N GLY A 172 -13.86 2.14 -13.87
CA GLY A 172 -12.49 1.62 -13.91
C GLY A 172 -11.47 2.46 -13.13
N GLU A 173 -10.20 2.09 -13.23
CA GLU A 173 -9.09 2.85 -12.64
C GLU A 173 -9.14 4.34 -13.03
N ASP A 174 -8.87 5.21 -12.06
CA ASP A 174 -8.81 6.65 -12.27
C ASP A 174 -7.58 7.24 -11.57
N TRP A 175 -6.64 7.71 -12.40
CA TRP A 175 -5.43 8.42 -11.99
C TRP A 175 -5.36 9.83 -12.60
N SER A 176 -6.46 10.30 -13.21
CA SER A 176 -6.50 11.51 -14.04
C SER A 176 -6.14 12.79 -13.27
N ARG A 177 -6.30 12.77 -11.95
CA ARG A 177 -6.05 13.90 -11.04
C ARG A 177 -4.65 13.89 -10.43
N ARG A 178 -3.76 13.04 -10.92
CA ARG A 178 -2.35 13.02 -10.50
C ARG A 178 -1.68 14.36 -10.85
N PRO A 179 -1.08 15.07 -9.87
CA PRO A 179 -0.30 16.27 -10.15
C PRO A 179 0.84 15.95 -11.12
N GLN A 180 1.07 16.85 -12.10
CA GLN A 180 2.20 16.79 -13.03
C GLN A 180 3.54 17.15 -12.36
#